data_AF-A0A6U6CXG8-F1
#
_entry.id   AF-A0A6U6CXG8-F1
#
_cell.length_a   1.000
_cell.length_b   1.000
_cell.length_c   1.000
_cell.angle_alpha   90.00
_cell.angle_beta   90.00
_cell.angle_gamma   90.00
#
_symmetry.space_group_name_H-M   'P 1'
#
loop_
_entity.id
_entity.type
_entity.pdbx_description
1 polymer ?
#
loop_
_entity_poly.entity_id
_entity_poly.type
_entity_poly.pdbx_seq_one_letter_code
_entity_poly.pdbx_strand_id
1 'polypeptide(L)'
;MPLMKERTRLLREVGEGLQQYDGEAANLVKSAGKSATVLISKVLDLFPGFRDQTKYKEEEVFFYKRAQIFVGDVWGSLRGRGLGEFDDISSLTMFADYRVPQLLHAEGVLSYSDALVAKISAGQIIEAGSEEEVELRAWSVQAVEQLAQMLREDHGLPHVRSIQVDWILWEEGEQKHIEKLIAPHHRTWTTFY
;
A
#
# COMPACT_ATOMS: atom_id res chain seq x y z
N MET A 1 18.52 6.35 8.23
CA MET A 1 17.43 5.60 7.59
C MET A 1 17.82 4.12 7.54
N PRO A 2 16.94 3.18 7.91
CA PRO A 2 17.21 1.74 7.82
C PRO A 2 17.41 1.25 6.38
N LEU A 3 18.15 0.15 6.21
CA LEU A 3 18.37 -0.51 4.91
C LEU A 3 18.97 0.40 3.82
N MET A 4 19.86 1.33 4.20
CA MET A 4 20.45 2.33 3.30
C MET A 4 20.98 1.76 1.98
N LYS A 5 21.78 0.67 2.05
CA LYS A 5 22.40 0.06 0.86
C LYS A 5 21.34 -0.39 -0.14
N GLU A 6 20.30 -1.04 0.36
CA GLU A 6 19.21 -1.54 -0.48
C GLU A 6 18.37 -0.40 -1.04
N ARG A 7 18.06 0.62 -0.24
CA ARG A 7 17.35 1.82 -0.72
C ARG A 7 18.14 2.58 -1.79
N THR A 8 19.47 2.67 -1.67
CA THR A 8 20.33 3.23 -2.72
C THR A 8 20.30 2.38 -4.00
N ARG A 9 20.30 1.05 -3.88
CA ARG A 9 20.17 0.14 -5.03
C ARG A 9 18.84 0.37 -5.75
N LEU A 10 17.74 0.45 -5.00
CA LEU A 10 16.38 0.70 -5.52
C LEU A 10 16.27 2.06 -6.24
N LEU A 11 16.91 3.11 -5.72
CA LEU A 11 16.93 4.41 -6.39
C LEU A 11 17.66 4.37 -7.75
N ARG A 12 18.78 3.63 -7.82
CA ARG A 12 19.51 3.44 -9.08
C ARG A 12 18.70 2.60 -10.07
N GLU A 13 18.05 1.55 -9.60
CA GLU A 13 17.16 0.70 -10.39
C GLU A 13 16.08 1.53 -11.10
N VAL A 14 15.45 2.48 -10.39
CA VAL A 14 14.47 3.39 -11.00
C VAL A 14 15.09 4.25 -12.10
N GLY A 15 16.26 4.85 -11.83
CA GLY A 15 16.95 5.70 -12.79
C GLY A 15 17.42 4.96 -14.04
N GLU A 16 17.91 3.73 -13.89
CA GLU A 16 18.33 2.83 -14.97
C GLU A 16 17.13 2.36 -15.81
N GLY A 17 16.05 1.92 -15.15
CA GLY A 17 14.84 1.47 -15.86
C GLY A 17 14.17 2.59 -16.65
N LEU A 18 14.12 3.82 -16.10
CA LEU A 18 13.55 4.97 -16.81
C LEU A 18 14.33 5.38 -18.07
N GLN A 19 15.58 4.93 -18.27
CA GLN A 19 16.30 5.18 -19.52
C GLN A 19 15.57 4.58 -20.74
N GLN A 20 14.76 3.52 -20.55
CA GLN A 20 13.91 2.94 -21.60
C GLN A 20 12.73 3.84 -22.00
N TYR A 21 12.49 4.91 -21.25
CA TYR A 21 11.42 5.89 -21.41
C TYR A 21 11.97 7.31 -21.53
N ASP A 22 13.16 7.47 -22.13
CA ASP A 22 13.88 8.73 -22.31
C ASP A 22 14.21 9.46 -20.99
N GLY A 23 14.29 8.71 -19.88
CA GLY A 23 14.49 9.26 -18.55
C GLY A 23 13.24 9.91 -17.94
N GLU A 24 12.08 9.85 -18.61
CA GLU A 24 10.85 10.51 -18.17
C GLU A 24 9.80 9.51 -17.68
N ALA A 25 9.44 9.58 -16.39
CA ALA A 25 8.34 8.78 -15.83
C ALA A 25 7.00 9.04 -16.52
N ALA A 26 6.78 10.23 -17.08
CA ALA A 26 5.60 10.56 -17.87
C ALA A 26 5.45 9.65 -19.10
N ASN A 27 6.55 9.24 -19.73
CA ASN A 27 6.51 8.36 -20.89
C ASN A 27 6.18 6.91 -20.48
N LEU A 28 6.65 6.46 -19.31
CA LEU A 28 6.21 5.21 -18.71
C LEU A 28 4.69 5.21 -18.46
N VAL A 29 4.15 6.27 -17.85
CA VAL A 29 2.70 6.42 -17.59
C VAL A 29 1.91 6.42 -18.91
N LYS A 30 2.31 7.21 -19.91
CA LYS A 30 1.66 7.23 -21.24
C LYS A 30 1.63 5.84 -21.88
N SER A 31 2.72 5.07 -21.74
CA SER A 31 2.82 3.74 -22.35
C SER A 31 1.80 2.73 -21.81
N ALA A 32 1.19 3.01 -20.65
CA ALA A 32 0.15 2.16 -20.07
C ALA A 32 -1.24 2.39 -20.68
N GLY A 33 -1.40 3.38 -21.58
CA GLY A 33 -2.62 3.55 -22.35
C GLY A 33 -3.88 3.76 -21.50
N LYS A 34 -3.78 4.55 -20.41
CA LYS A 34 -4.85 4.79 -19.42
C LYS A 34 -5.30 3.55 -18.64
N SER A 35 -4.51 2.48 -18.57
CA SER A 35 -4.77 1.38 -17.65
C SER A 35 -3.83 1.40 -16.45
N ALA A 36 -4.42 1.51 -15.26
CA ALA A 36 -3.77 1.41 -13.97
C ALA A 36 -3.14 0.03 -13.76
N THR A 37 -3.83 -1.05 -14.12
CA THR A 37 -3.29 -2.41 -14.01
C THR A 37 -2.12 -2.66 -14.96
N VAL A 38 -2.18 -2.16 -16.19
CA VAL A 38 -1.05 -2.20 -17.13
C VAL A 38 0.13 -1.38 -16.62
N LEU A 39 -0.11 -0.22 -16.02
CA LEU A 39 0.96 0.59 -15.43
C LEU A 39 1.63 -0.14 -14.25
N ILE A 40 0.86 -0.79 -13.37
CA ILE A 40 1.39 -1.65 -12.30
C ILE A 40 2.26 -2.75 -12.92
N SER A 41 1.76 -3.50 -13.90
CA SER A 41 2.52 -4.58 -14.55
C SER A 41 3.87 -4.07 -15.09
N LYS A 42 3.85 -2.95 -15.81
CA LYS A 42 5.07 -2.34 -16.36
C LYS A 42 6.06 -1.91 -15.28
N VAL A 43 5.57 -1.35 -14.17
CA VAL A 43 6.39 -0.98 -13.01
C VAL A 43 7.04 -2.22 -12.39
N LEU A 44 6.30 -3.32 -12.23
CA LEU A 44 6.82 -4.57 -11.70
C LEU A 44 7.84 -5.24 -12.63
N ASP A 45 7.62 -5.15 -13.94
CA ASP A 45 8.54 -5.68 -14.95
C ASP A 45 9.84 -4.90 -14.97
N LEU A 46 9.75 -3.57 -14.96
CA LEU A 46 10.88 -2.66 -15.09
C LEU A 46 11.69 -2.51 -13.80
N PHE A 47 11.01 -2.56 -12.65
CA PHE A 47 11.60 -2.33 -11.34
C PHE A 47 11.32 -3.52 -10.40
N PRO A 48 12.18 -4.56 -10.38
CA PRO A 48 12.01 -5.72 -9.51
C PRO A 48 11.87 -5.36 -8.03
N GLY A 49 12.43 -4.23 -7.60
CA GLY A 49 12.24 -3.68 -6.28
C GLY A 49 10.78 -3.41 -5.92
N PHE A 50 9.89 -3.16 -6.88
CA PHE A 50 8.47 -2.94 -6.63
C PHE A 50 7.66 -4.23 -6.45
N ARG A 51 8.26 -5.42 -6.66
CA ARG A 51 7.62 -6.74 -6.52
C ARG A 51 7.44 -7.13 -5.05
N ASP A 52 6.50 -6.46 -4.41
CA ASP A 52 6.03 -6.75 -3.06
C ASP A 52 5.10 -7.97 -3.08
N GLN A 53 5.71 -9.14 -3.01
CA GLN A 53 5.06 -10.45 -3.00
C GLN A 53 5.71 -11.36 -1.97
N THR A 54 4.92 -12.26 -1.41
CA THR A 54 5.35 -13.20 -0.37
C THR A 54 4.54 -14.49 -0.46
N LYS A 55 4.90 -15.49 0.34
CA LYS A 55 4.10 -16.71 0.51
C LYS A 55 3.37 -16.67 1.84
N TYR A 56 2.09 -17.01 1.81
CA TYR A 56 1.32 -17.32 3.01
C TYR A 56 0.90 -18.78 2.92
N LYS A 57 1.54 -19.62 3.74
CA LYS A 57 1.46 -21.08 3.61
C LYS A 57 1.90 -21.49 2.20
N GLU A 58 1.03 -22.14 1.43
CA GLU A 58 1.32 -22.59 0.06
C GLU A 58 0.85 -21.60 -1.02
N GLU A 59 0.22 -20.49 -0.64
CA GLU A 59 -0.36 -19.52 -1.57
C GLU A 59 0.56 -18.31 -1.76
N GLU A 60 0.68 -17.83 -3.00
CA GLU A 60 1.36 -16.58 -3.29
C GLU A 60 0.44 -15.39 -3.01
N VAL A 61 0.95 -14.41 -2.27
CA VAL A 61 0.25 -13.18 -1.91
C VAL A 61 0.97 -11.99 -2.54
N PHE A 62 0.21 -11.15 -3.23
CA PHE A 62 0.72 -10.02 -4.00
C PHE A 62 0.15 -8.71 -3.44
N PHE A 63 0.98 -7.94 -2.74
CA PHE A 63 0.58 -6.64 -2.21
C PHE A 63 0.87 -5.50 -3.20
N TYR A 64 2.00 -5.57 -3.89
CA TYR A 64 2.45 -4.55 -4.86
C TYR A 64 2.32 -3.11 -4.37
N LYS A 65 2.48 -2.89 -3.05
CA LYS A 65 2.05 -1.68 -2.37
C LYS A 65 2.65 -0.40 -2.96
N ARG A 66 3.97 -0.39 -3.22
CA ARG A 66 4.63 0.78 -3.81
C ARG A 66 4.24 1.02 -5.27
N ALA A 67 3.93 -0.03 -6.02
CA ALA A 67 3.46 0.10 -7.39
C ALA A 67 2.04 0.68 -7.42
N GLN A 68 1.18 0.19 -6.51
CA GLN A 68 -0.16 0.75 -6.31
C GLN A 68 -0.10 2.22 -5.86
N ILE A 69 0.78 2.59 -4.91
CA ILE A 69 1.01 3.99 -4.51
C ILE A 69 1.39 4.85 -5.70
N PHE A 70 2.37 4.42 -6.52
CA PHE A 70 2.78 5.22 -7.68
C PHE A 70 1.61 5.52 -8.62
N VAL A 71 0.79 4.53 -8.95
CA VAL A 71 -0.38 4.72 -9.81
C VAL A 71 -1.45 5.58 -9.13
N GLY A 72 -1.73 5.34 -7.85
CA GLY A 72 -2.65 6.13 -7.04
C GLY A 72 -2.24 7.60 -6.92
N ASP A 73 -0.96 7.88 -6.75
CA ASP A 73 -0.40 9.22 -6.65
C ASP A 73 -0.51 9.97 -7.98
N VAL A 74 -0.22 9.31 -9.11
CA VAL A 74 -0.40 9.92 -10.45
C VAL A 74 -1.87 10.25 -10.68
N TRP A 75 -2.78 9.32 -10.36
CA TRP A 75 -4.23 9.54 -10.48
C TRP A 75 -4.71 10.69 -9.59
N GLY A 76 -4.37 10.65 -8.29
CA GLY A 76 -4.80 11.63 -7.30
C GLY A 76 -4.26 13.03 -7.55
N SER A 77 -2.96 13.14 -7.80
CA SER A 77 -2.27 14.42 -8.04
C SER A 77 -2.79 15.14 -9.28
N LEU A 78 -3.20 14.39 -10.30
CA LEU A 78 -3.74 14.93 -11.55
C LEU A 78 -5.27 14.89 -11.62
N ARG A 79 -5.93 14.54 -10.51
CA ARG A 79 -7.40 14.51 -10.36
C ARG A 79 -8.09 13.68 -11.44
N GLY A 80 -7.48 12.56 -11.82
CA GLY A 80 -8.03 11.67 -12.85
C GLY A 80 -7.98 12.23 -14.27
N ARG A 81 -7.13 13.22 -14.57
CA ARG A 81 -7.06 13.88 -15.89
C ARG A 81 -5.67 13.76 -16.51
N GLY A 82 -5.61 13.81 -17.84
CA GLY A 82 -4.35 13.78 -18.58
C GLY A 82 -3.58 12.49 -18.29
N LEU A 83 -2.37 12.59 -17.73
CA LEU A 83 -1.58 11.42 -17.35
C LEU A 83 -2.18 10.63 -16.17
N GLY A 84 -3.06 11.23 -15.38
CA GLY A 84 -3.76 10.56 -14.28
C GLY A 84 -5.09 9.96 -14.69
N GLU A 85 -5.48 10.05 -15.95
CA GLU A 85 -6.71 9.42 -16.44
C GLU A 85 -6.48 7.91 -16.58
N PHE A 86 -7.13 7.14 -15.72
CA PHE A 86 -7.11 5.68 -15.75
C PHE A 86 -8.54 5.13 -15.77
N ASP A 87 -8.83 4.26 -16.73
CA ASP A 87 -10.17 3.71 -16.97
C ASP A 87 -10.55 2.65 -15.92
N ASP A 88 -9.55 1.97 -15.35
CA ASP A 88 -9.66 0.86 -14.40
C ASP A 88 -9.10 1.21 -13.01
N ILE A 89 -9.00 2.49 -12.64
CA ILE A 89 -8.42 2.90 -11.33
C ILE A 89 -9.07 2.23 -10.11
N SER A 90 -10.33 1.79 -10.22
CA SER A 90 -11.03 1.04 -9.17
C SER A 90 -10.49 -0.38 -8.94
N SER A 91 -9.55 -0.85 -9.76
CA SER A 91 -8.85 -2.13 -9.56
C SER A 91 -7.77 -2.05 -8.47
N LEU A 92 -7.34 -0.84 -8.10
CA LEU A 92 -6.40 -0.65 -7.00
C LEU A 92 -7.13 -0.84 -5.66
N THR A 93 -6.39 -1.41 -4.72
CA THR A 93 -6.80 -1.59 -3.33
C THR A 93 -6.22 -0.49 -2.45
N MET A 94 -6.47 -0.57 -1.14
CA MET A 94 -5.71 0.19 -0.14
C MET A 94 -4.21 -0.20 -0.11
N PHE A 95 -3.37 0.67 0.44
CA PHE A 95 -1.92 0.49 0.38
C PHE A 95 -1.39 -0.17 1.65
N ALA A 96 -1.37 -1.51 1.67
CA ALA A 96 -1.07 -2.31 2.85
C ALA A 96 0.28 -1.97 3.52
N ASP A 97 0.21 -1.23 4.63
CA ASP A 97 1.33 -0.75 5.45
C ASP A 97 1.14 -1.05 6.95
N TYR A 98 1.82 -0.30 7.83
CA TYR A 98 1.71 -0.45 9.28
C TYR A 98 0.71 0.49 9.96
N ARG A 99 0.30 1.59 9.31
CA ARG A 99 -0.47 2.66 9.95
C ARG A 99 -1.97 2.35 9.94
N VAL A 100 -2.49 1.91 8.80
CA VAL A 100 -3.91 1.55 8.69
C VAL A 100 -4.29 0.38 9.61
N PRO A 101 -3.55 -0.76 9.66
CA PRO A 101 -3.87 -1.82 10.62
C PRO A 101 -3.85 -1.33 12.07
N GLN A 102 -2.91 -0.45 12.43
CA GLN A 102 -2.82 0.11 13.78
C GLN A 102 -4.10 0.91 14.14
N LEU A 103 -4.57 1.77 13.24
CA LEU A 103 -5.81 2.51 13.44
C LEU A 103 -7.00 1.57 13.51
N LEU A 104 -7.15 0.66 12.54
CA LEU A 104 -8.29 -0.27 12.50
C LEU A 104 -8.37 -1.14 13.75
N HIS A 105 -7.24 -1.50 14.35
CA HIS A 105 -7.21 -2.19 15.64
C HIS A 105 -7.69 -1.30 16.79
N ALA A 106 -7.22 -0.04 16.85
CA ALA A 106 -7.64 0.89 17.88
C ALA A 106 -9.13 1.22 17.83
N GLU A 107 -9.73 1.24 16.64
CA GLU A 107 -11.17 1.44 16.42
C GLU A 107 -12.00 0.16 16.59
N GLY A 108 -11.38 -0.98 16.94
CA GLY A 108 -12.07 -2.24 17.14
C GLY A 108 -12.55 -2.92 15.85
N VAL A 109 -12.09 -2.47 14.67
CA VAL A 109 -12.38 -3.10 13.38
C VAL A 109 -11.54 -4.37 13.19
N LEU A 110 -10.25 -4.32 13.58
CA LEU A 110 -9.37 -5.49 13.59
C LEU A 110 -9.11 -5.96 15.02
N SER A 111 -9.21 -7.28 15.24
CA SER A 111 -8.87 -7.92 16.51
C SER A 111 -7.57 -8.70 16.35
N TYR A 112 -6.62 -8.46 17.26
CA TYR A 112 -5.33 -9.16 17.30
C TYR A 112 -5.32 -10.20 18.40
N SER A 113 -4.53 -11.26 18.22
CA SER A 113 -4.26 -12.21 19.30
C SER A 113 -3.48 -11.53 20.43
N ASP A 114 -3.69 -11.98 21.68
CA ASP A 114 -2.96 -11.45 22.84
C ASP A 114 -1.43 -11.53 22.65
N ALA A 115 -0.96 -12.59 21.98
CA ALA A 115 0.45 -12.79 21.65
C ALA A 115 0.96 -11.69 20.69
N LEU A 116 0.21 -11.37 19.64
CA LEU A 116 0.57 -10.32 18.69
C LEU A 116 0.56 -8.93 19.35
N VAL A 117 -0.47 -8.64 20.16
CA VAL A 117 -0.55 -7.40 20.95
C VAL A 117 0.66 -7.25 21.87
N ALA A 118 1.07 -8.34 22.56
CA ALA A 118 2.23 -8.33 23.43
C ALA A 118 3.54 -8.07 22.66
N LYS A 119 3.73 -8.69 21.49
CA LYS A 119 4.89 -8.47 20.61
C LYS A 119 4.99 -7.01 20.17
N ILE A 120 3.88 -6.45 19.65
CA ILE A 120 3.79 -5.07 19.18
C ILE A 120 4.07 -4.09 20.34
N SER A 121 3.44 -4.31 21.49
CA SER A 121 3.61 -3.46 22.68
C SER A 121 5.05 -3.47 23.22
N ALA A 122 5.72 -4.62 23.14
CA ALA A 122 7.13 -4.76 23.48
C ALA A 122 8.08 -4.19 22.41
N GLY A 123 7.56 -3.70 21.28
CA GLY A 123 8.35 -3.18 20.16
C GLY A 123 9.20 -4.24 19.48
N GLN A 124 8.82 -5.52 19.60
CA GLN A 124 9.50 -6.64 18.95
C GLN A 124 9.36 -6.54 17.44
N ILE A 125 10.38 -6.99 16.73
CA ILE A 125 10.36 -7.06 15.27
C ILE A 125 9.48 -8.24 14.86
N ILE A 126 8.48 -7.96 14.02
CA ILE A 126 7.75 -8.96 13.26
C ILE A 126 8.51 -9.14 11.95
N GLU A 127 8.82 -10.39 11.61
CA GLU A 127 9.62 -10.70 10.42
C GLU A 127 8.81 -10.45 9.14
N ALA A 128 9.45 -9.84 8.14
CA ALA A 128 8.82 -9.60 6.85
C ALA A 128 8.47 -10.94 6.18
N GLY A 129 7.22 -11.10 5.72
CA GLY A 129 6.74 -12.35 5.15
C GLY A 129 6.38 -13.44 6.17
N SER A 130 6.47 -13.16 7.47
CA SER A 130 5.89 -14.05 8.50
C SER A 130 4.36 -14.04 8.42
N GLU A 131 3.70 -15.10 8.91
CA GLU A 131 2.24 -15.17 8.92
C GLU A 131 1.61 -13.94 9.60
N GLU A 132 2.15 -13.49 10.73
CA GLU A 132 1.67 -12.30 11.45
C GLU A 132 1.76 -11.03 10.59
N GLU A 133 2.88 -10.82 9.88
CA GLU A 133 3.07 -9.65 9.04
C GLU A 133 2.15 -9.68 7.81
N VAL A 134 2.01 -10.84 7.18
CA VAL A 134 1.15 -11.01 6.02
C VAL A 134 -0.32 -10.87 6.40
N GLU A 135 -0.74 -11.42 7.53
CA GLU A 135 -2.10 -11.30 8.05
C GLU A 135 -2.46 -9.86 8.39
N LEU A 136 -1.57 -9.11 9.08
CA LEU A 136 -1.77 -7.70 9.36
C LEU A 136 -2.05 -6.88 8.09
N ARG A 137 -1.28 -7.15 7.03
CA ARG A 137 -1.42 -6.46 5.74
C ARG A 137 -2.66 -6.89 4.97
N ALA A 138 -2.90 -8.20 4.84
CA ALA A 138 -4.01 -8.75 4.09
C ALA A 138 -5.38 -8.41 4.75
N TRP A 139 -5.48 -8.50 6.08
CA TRP A 139 -6.70 -8.11 6.78
C TRP A 139 -6.98 -6.62 6.72
N SER A 140 -5.94 -5.78 6.63
CA SER A 140 -6.12 -4.35 6.38
C SER A 140 -6.74 -4.10 5.01
N VAL A 141 -6.24 -4.78 3.97
CA VAL A 141 -6.83 -4.71 2.63
C VAL A 141 -8.30 -5.11 2.67
N GLN A 142 -8.59 -6.27 3.25
CA GLN A 142 -9.95 -6.79 3.31
C GLN A 142 -10.91 -5.92 4.14
N ALA A 143 -10.43 -5.31 5.22
CA ALA A 143 -11.23 -4.39 6.02
C ALA A 143 -11.56 -3.11 5.23
N VAL A 144 -10.59 -2.51 4.53
CA VAL A 144 -10.84 -1.29 3.75
C VAL A 144 -11.72 -1.57 2.53
N GLU A 145 -11.58 -2.71 1.85
CA GLU A 145 -12.48 -3.08 0.75
C GLU A 145 -13.94 -3.18 1.23
N GLN A 146 -14.17 -3.81 2.38
CA GLN A 146 -15.51 -3.89 2.99
C GLN A 146 -16.03 -2.52 3.41
N LEU A 147 -15.21 -1.67 4.03
CA LEU A 147 -15.59 -0.30 4.38
C LEU A 147 -15.96 0.50 3.13
N ALA A 148 -15.17 0.41 2.06
CA ALA A 148 -15.45 1.09 0.81
C ALA A 148 -16.75 0.57 0.18
N GLN A 149 -17.02 -0.74 0.27
CA GLN A 149 -18.29 -1.33 -0.19
C GLN A 149 -19.48 -0.80 0.59
N MET A 150 -19.42 -0.83 1.93
CA MET A 150 -20.49 -0.27 2.79
C MET A 150 -20.75 1.20 2.48
N LEU A 151 -19.70 2.00 2.27
CA LEU A 151 -19.86 3.41 1.91
C LEU A 151 -20.58 3.59 0.56
N ARG A 152 -20.33 2.70 -0.42
CA ARG A 152 -21.01 2.72 -1.72
C ARG A 152 -22.47 2.29 -1.61
N GLU A 153 -22.74 1.20 -0.90
CA GLU A 153 -24.05 0.53 -0.87
C GLU A 153 -25.01 1.16 0.14
N ASP A 154 -24.52 1.49 1.34
CA ASP A 154 -25.36 1.88 2.47
C ASP A 154 -25.34 3.39 2.75
N HIS A 155 -24.29 4.10 2.31
CA HIS A 155 -24.09 5.52 2.62
C HIS A 155 -24.15 6.46 1.40
N GLY A 156 -24.52 5.94 0.22
CA GLY A 156 -24.77 6.77 -0.96
C GLY A 156 -23.53 7.44 -1.55
N LEU A 157 -22.34 6.83 -1.37
CA LEU A 157 -21.07 7.30 -1.96
C LEU A 157 -20.62 6.37 -3.11
N PRO A 158 -21.35 6.28 -4.24
CA PRO A 158 -21.15 5.24 -5.26
C PRO A 158 -19.78 5.29 -5.98
N HIS A 159 -19.05 6.39 -5.83
CA HIS A 159 -17.75 6.61 -6.48
C HIS A 159 -16.56 6.53 -5.51
N VAL A 160 -16.79 6.21 -4.23
CA VAL A 160 -15.69 6.04 -3.28
C VAL A 160 -14.87 4.81 -3.63
N ARG A 161 -13.55 5.00 -3.66
CA ARG A 161 -12.55 3.97 -3.96
C ARG A 161 -11.73 3.66 -2.72
N SER A 162 -11.21 2.45 -2.63
CA SER A 162 -10.38 1.99 -1.52
C SER A 162 -9.14 2.87 -1.32
N ILE A 163 -8.56 3.40 -2.41
CA ILE A 163 -7.47 4.41 -2.35
C ILE A 163 -7.87 5.64 -1.51
N GLN A 164 -9.09 6.15 -1.68
CA GLN A 164 -9.53 7.34 -0.97
C GLN A 164 -9.82 7.04 0.50
N VAL A 165 -10.38 5.86 0.78
CA VAL A 165 -10.59 5.39 2.15
C VAL A 165 -9.24 5.19 2.86
N ASP A 166 -8.27 4.59 2.17
CA ASP A 166 -6.89 4.43 2.63
C ASP A 166 -6.26 5.76 3.04
N TRP A 167 -6.29 6.77 2.17
CA TRP A 167 -5.74 8.09 2.48
C TRP A 167 -6.36 8.73 3.73
N ILE A 168 -7.68 8.64 3.88
CA ILE A 168 -8.39 9.17 5.06
C ILE A 168 -7.98 8.42 6.33
N LEU A 169 -7.99 7.08 6.28
CA LEU A 169 -7.61 6.25 7.42
C LEU A 169 -6.14 6.43 7.80
N TRP A 170 -5.26 6.59 6.81
CA TRP A 170 -3.84 6.82 7.04
C TRP A 170 -3.59 8.16 7.72
N GLU A 171 -4.23 9.24 7.23
CA GLU A 171 -4.12 10.59 7.82
C GLU A 171 -4.65 10.61 9.26
N GLU A 172 -5.82 10.02 9.51
CA GLU A 172 -6.40 9.89 10.85
C GLU A 172 -5.50 9.08 11.78
N GLY A 173 -4.96 7.96 11.29
CA GLY A 173 -4.05 7.12 12.06
C GLY A 173 -2.76 7.85 12.43
N GLU A 174 -2.19 8.61 11.50
CA GLU A 174 -0.98 9.39 11.73
C GLU A 174 -1.22 10.47 12.79
N GLN A 175 -2.34 11.19 12.68
CA GLN A 175 -2.72 12.20 13.67
C GLN A 175 -2.87 11.60 15.07
N LYS A 176 -3.66 10.51 15.22
CA LYS A 176 -3.83 9.84 16.52
C LYS A 176 -2.53 9.28 17.08
N HIS A 177 -1.60 8.86 16.22
CA HIS A 177 -0.29 8.40 16.66
C HIS A 177 0.57 9.54 17.21
N ILE A 178 0.61 10.69 16.51
CA ILE A 178 1.33 11.89 16.97
C ILE A 178 0.78 12.35 18.33
N GLU A 179 -0.54 12.31 18.49
CA GLU A 179 -1.25 12.64 19.73
C GLU A 179 -1.16 11.55 20.80
N LYS A 180 -0.57 10.38 20.48
CA LYS A 180 -0.43 9.21 21.36
C LYS A 180 -1.76 8.66 21.87
N LEU A 181 -2.81 8.74 21.05
CA LEU A 181 -4.14 8.23 21.35
C LEU A 181 -4.32 6.73 21.02
N ILE A 182 -3.38 6.15 20.28
CA ILE A 182 -3.42 4.74 19.86
C ILE A 182 -2.12 4.00 20.23
N ALA A 183 -2.23 2.70 20.48
CA ALA A 183 -1.10 1.82 20.78
C ALA A 183 -0.07 1.80 19.63
N PRO A 184 1.20 1.42 19.87
CA PRO A 184 2.21 1.34 18.81
C PRO A 184 1.80 0.45 17.64
N HIS A 185 2.30 0.73 16.44
CA HIS A 185 2.16 -0.15 15.28
C HIS A 185 3.21 -1.28 15.33
N HIS A 186 2.99 -2.34 14.53
CA HIS A 186 3.97 -3.39 14.35
C HIS A 186 5.27 -2.86 13.71
N ARG A 187 6.40 -3.51 13.98
CA ARG A 187 7.70 -3.13 13.43
C ARG A 187 8.24 -4.25 12.55
N THR A 188 8.43 -3.94 11.27
CA THR A 188 8.98 -4.89 10.30
C THR A 188 10.17 -4.27 9.59
N TRP A 189 11.27 -5.01 9.47
CA TRP A 189 12.38 -4.58 8.62
C TRP A 189 12.08 -4.93 7.16
N THR A 190 11.62 -3.95 6.40
CA THR A 190 11.30 -4.11 4.98
C THR A 190 11.65 -2.86 4.17
N THR A 191 11.70 -3.01 2.85
CA THR A 191 11.80 -1.86 1.93
C THR A 191 10.45 -1.43 1.37
N PHE A 192 9.39 -2.21 1.56
CA PHE A 192 8.08 -1.95 0.96
C PHE A 192 7.26 -0.86 1.69
N TYR A 193 7.54 -0.62 2.96
CA TYR A 193 6.94 0.45 3.77
C TYR A 193 7.90 0.96 4.85
#